data_AF-A0A6L9KW68-F1
#
_entry.id   AF-A0A6L9KW68-F1
#
_cell.length_a   1.000
_cell.length_b   1.000
_cell.length_c   1.000
_cell.angle_alpha   90.00
_cell.angle_beta   90.00
_cell.angle_gamma   90.00
#
_symmetry.space_group_name_H-M   'P 1'
#
loop_
_entity.id
_entity.type
_entity.pdbx_description
1 polymer ?
#
loop_
_entity_poly.entity_id
_entity_poly.type
_entity_poly.pdbx_seq_one_letter_code
_entity_poly.pdbx_strand_id
1 'polypeptide(L)'
;MHVKNWSLIYPDGRNPELAPAYDFLSTLTYVSGAETMALSLAGTKHFQDVSEKLLTHFAEKIGLPMEIVLESARDTAQKTVEAWSDLRGRLDIPEPMKQAIDKHMREVPLIKASDRPKTRAQPLR
;
A
#
# COMPACT_ATOMS: atom_id res chain seq x y z
N MET A 1 9.02 2.18 -7.22
CA MET A 1 8.43 1.08 -8.01
C MET A 1 8.08 1.56 -9.41
N HIS A 2 9.00 1.38 -10.37
CA HIS A 2 8.75 1.63 -11.79
C HIS A 2 8.49 0.31 -12.54
N VAL A 3 8.11 0.37 -13.82
CA VAL A 3 7.76 -0.83 -14.62
C VAL A 3 8.88 -1.89 -14.62
N LYS A 4 10.16 -1.51 -14.57
CA LYS A 4 11.28 -2.48 -14.52
C LYS A 4 11.40 -3.25 -13.19
N ASN A 5 10.60 -2.91 -12.18
CA ASN A 5 10.54 -3.64 -10.90
C ASN A 5 9.48 -4.74 -10.90
N TRP A 6 8.91 -5.04 -12.07
CA TRP A 6 7.98 -6.14 -12.27
C TRP A 6 8.65 -7.17 -13.17
N SER A 7 8.78 -8.39 -12.66
CA SER A 7 9.33 -9.53 -13.40
C SER A 7 8.36 -10.70 -13.36
N LEU A 8 8.49 -11.58 -14.34
CA LEU A 8 7.83 -12.88 -14.37
C LEU A 8 8.89 -13.96 -14.11
N ILE A 9 8.53 -14.94 -13.30
CA ILE A 9 9.27 -16.19 -13.15
C ILE A 9 8.55 -17.30 -13.91
N TYR A 10 9.28 -18.32 -14.32
CA TYR A 10 8.75 -19.49 -15.02
C TYR A 10 9.15 -20.74 -14.26
N PRO A 11 8.43 -21.10 -13.17
CA PRO A 11 8.81 -22.21 -12.31
C PRO A 11 8.88 -23.55 -13.05
N ASP A 12 8.01 -23.74 -14.04
CA ASP A 12 7.96 -24.93 -14.91
C ASP A 12 8.63 -24.72 -16.29
N GLY A 13 9.26 -23.57 -16.49
CA GLY A 13 9.90 -23.17 -17.75
C GLY A 13 8.95 -22.73 -18.88
N ARG A 14 7.61 -22.68 -18.66
CA ARG A 14 6.62 -22.35 -19.70
C ARG A 14 5.52 -21.41 -19.26
N ASN A 15 4.96 -21.62 -18.08
CA ASN A 15 3.87 -20.82 -17.54
C ASN A 15 4.42 -19.67 -16.69
N PRO A 16 4.13 -18.41 -17.05
CA PRO A 16 4.62 -17.28 -16.28
C PRO A 16 3.81 -17.10 -14.99
N GLU A 17 4.53 -16.75 -13.93
CA GLU A 17 3.98 -16.28 -12.66
C GLU A 17 4.63 -14.94 -12.29
N LEU A 18 3.92 -14.09 -11.53
CA LEU A 18 4.53 -12.88 -10.99
C LEU A 18 5.66 -13.25 -10.04
N ALA A 19 6.83 -12.65 -10.24
CA ALA A 19 7.94 -12.81 -9.31
C ALA A 19 7.56 -12.26 -7.93
N PRO A 20 8.12 -12.81 -6.84
CA PRO A 20 8.05 -12.17 -5.53
C PRO A 20 8.51 -10.72 -5.64
N ALA A 21 7.87 -9.82 -4.92
CA ALA A 21 8.20 -8.41 -5.01
C ALA A 21 9.60 -8.12 -4.44
N TYR A 22 10.34 -7.23 -5.10
CA TYR A 22 11.72 -6.88 -4.78
C TYR A 22 11.94 -5.37 -4.95
N ASP A 23 13.09 -4.87 -4.50
CA ASP A 23 13.46 -3.44 -4.62
C ASP A 23 12.42 -2.50 -3.97
N PHE A 24 11.96 -2.87 -2.77
CA PHE A 24 11.19 -1.98 -1.91
C PHE A 24 12.14 -1.13 -1.06
N LEU A 25 12.02 0.19 -1.19
CA LEU A 25 12.77 1.14 -0.39
C LEU A 25 11.90 2.36 -0.09
N SER A 26 12.08 2.93 1.10
CA SER A 26 11.50 4.22 1.45
C SER A 26 12.41 5.33 0.94
N THR A 27 11.87 6.25 0.13
CA THR A 27 12.58 7.43 -0.36
C THR A 27 12.37 8.67 0.50
N LEU A 28 11.54 8.59 1.55
CA LEU A 28 11.02 9.73 2.32
C LEU A 28 12.11 10.65 2.87
N THR A 29 13.23 10.09 3.32
CA THR A 29 14.34 10.85 3.91
C THR A 29 15.43 11.24 2.93
N TYR A 30 15.36 10.75 1.69
CA TYR A 30 16.47 10.83 0.73
C TYR A 30 16.16 11.67 -0.51
N VAL A 31 14.88 11.81 -0.87
CA VAL A 31 14.47 12.41 -2.14
C VAL A 31 13.41 13.48 -1.90
N SER A 32 13.64 14.68 -2.46
CA SER A 32 12.61 15.73 -2.52
C SER A 32 11.43 15.28 -3.37
N GLY A 33 10.20 15.41 -2.87
CA GLY A 33 8.99 14.96 -3.58
C GLY A 33 8.66 13.47 -3.41
N ALA A 34 9.22 12.81 -2.38
CA ALA A 34 8.91 11.43 -1.99
C ALA A 34 7.44 11.18 -1.62
N GLU A 35 6.60 12.22 -1.61
CA GLU A 35 5.14 12.15 -1.44
C GLU A 35 4.40 11.70 -2.71
N THR A 36 5.13 11.36 -3.79
CA THR A 36 4.56 10.87 -5.05
C THR A 36 5.00 9.46 -5.41
N MET A 37 4.07 8.68 -5.95
CA MET A 37 4.25 7.36 -6.53
C MET A 37 4.84 7.48 -7.94
N ALA A 38 5.70 6.51 -8.31
CA ALA A 38 6.28 6.45 -9.65
C ALA A 38 5.22 6.17 -10.73
N LEU A 39 4.27 5.28 -10.45
CA LEU A 39 3.13 4.96 -11.31
C LEU A 39 1.88 5.69 -10.82
N SER A 40 1.03 6.12 -11.73
CA SER A 40 -0.24 6.73 -11.37
C SER A 40 -1.28 5.67 -11.00
N LEU A 41 -2.10 5.98 -10.00
CA LEU A 41 -3.25 5.20 -9.58
C LEU A 41 -4.50 6.04 -9.83
N ALA A 42 -5.38 5.58 -10.73
CA ALA A 42 -6.60 6.30 -11.10
C ALA A 42 -6.40 7.80 -11.43
N GLY A 43 -5.25 8.15 -12.03
CA GLY A 43 -4.95 9.52 -12.49
C GLY A 43 -4.16 10.39 -11.52
N THR A 44 -3.94 9.96 -10.28
CA THR A 44 -3.05 10.67 -9.32
C THR A 44 -1.77 9.89 -9.07
N LYS A 45 -0.73 10.61 -8.65
CA LYS A 45 0.51 10.05 -8.10
C LYS A 45 0.68 10.36 -6.61
N HIS A 46 -0.16 11.20 -6.02
CA HIS A 46 0.07 11.65 -4.64
C HIS A 46 -0.46 10.62 -3.64
N PHE A 47 0.37 10.26 -2.65
CA PHE A 47 -0.02 9.30 -1.62
C PHE A 47 -1.21 9.80 -0.77
N GLN A 48 -1.34 11.11 -0.57
CA GLN A 48 -2.45 11.73 0.17
C GLN A 48 -3.83 11.55 -0.49
N ASP A 49 -3.87 11.16 -1.77
CA ASP A 49 -5.13 10.92 -2.49
C ASP A 49 -5.58 9.45 -2.38
N VAL A 50 -4.68 8.56 -1.90
CA VAL A 50 -4.92 7.12 -1.82
C VAL A 50 -5.94 6.82 -0.72
N SER A 51 -7.19 6.63 -1.15
CA SER A 51 -8.36 6.42 -0.32
C SER A 51 -9.21 5.29 -0.87
N GLU A 52 -10.14 4.77 -0.07
CA GLU A 52 -11.12 3.79 -0.56
C GLU A 52 -11.91 4.34 -1.75
N LYS A 53 -12.29 5.62 -1.75
CA LYS A 53 -12.98 6.25 -2.89
C LYS A 53 -12.15 6.19 -4.18
N LEU A 54 -10.85 6.48 -4.10
CA LEU A 54 -9.95 6.38 -5.25
C LEU A 54 -9.86 4.94 -5.75
N LEU A 55 -9.77 3.97 -4.82
CA LEU A 55 -9.68 2.55 -5.14
C LEU A 55 -10.98 1.97 -5.72
N THR A 56 -12.14 2.44 -5.27
CA THR A 56 -13.44 2.14 -5.88
C THR A 56 -13.45 2.61 -7.33
N HIS A 57 -13.09 3.87 -7.57
CA HIS A 57 -13.02 4.41 -8.93
C HIS A 57 -12.00 3.67 -9.81
N PHE A 58 -10.86 3.30 -9.23
CA PHE A 58 -9.86 2.49 -9.91
C PHE A 58 -10.43 1.13 -10.33
N ALA A 59 -11.07 0.41 -9.40
CA ALA A 59 -11.67 -0.91 -9.65
C ALA A 59 -12.74 -0.86 -10.75
N GLU A 60 -13.64 0.12 -10.70
CA GLU A 60 -14.64 0.37 -11.74
C GLU A 60 -13.99 0.58 -13.11
N LYS A 61 -12.94 1.42 -13.17
CA LYS A 61 -12.25 1.75 -14.42
C LYS A 61 -11.57 0.55 -15.09
N ILE A 62 -11.09 -0.41 -14.31
CA ILE A 62 -10.39 -1.60 -14.82
C ILE A 62 -11.26 -2.86 -14.82
N GLY A 63 -12.53 -2.75 -14.43
CA GLY A 63 -13.48 -3.87 -14.42
C GLY A 63 -13.21 -4.94 -13.36
N LEU A 64 -12.57 -4.59 -12.24
CA LEU A 64 -12.34 -5.53 -11.14
C LEU A 64 -13.46 -5.47 -10.09
N PRO A 65 -13.77 -6.59 -9.39
CA PRO A 65 -14.70 -6.57 -8.27
C PRO A 65 -14.23 -5.63 -7.16
N MET A 66 -15.05 -4.61 -6.85
CA MET A 66 -14.71 -3.59 -5.85
C MET A 66 -14.41 -4.18 -4.46
N GLU A 67 -15.15 -5.22 -4.08
CA GLU A 67 -14.98 -5.88 -2.78
C GLU A 67 -13.58 -6.46 -2.62
N ILE A 68 -13.08 -7.18 -3.64
CA ILE A 68 -11.73 -7.78 -3.63
C ILE A 68 -10.66 -6.69 -3.53
N VAL A 69 -10.82 -5.59 -4.28
CA VAL A 69 -9.86 -4.47 -4.26
C VAL A 69 -9.83 -3.79 -2.89
N LEU A 70 -11.01 -3.47 -2.33
CA LEU A 70 -11.11 -2.77 -1.06
C LEU A 70 -10.69 -3.65 0.12
N GLU A 71 -11.04 -4.94 0.12
CA GLU A 71 -10.60 -5.89 1.15
C GLU A 71 -9.07 -6.02 1.14
N SER A 72 -8.47 -6.24 -0.04
CA SER A 72 -7.02 -6.34 -0.18
C SER A 72 -6.31 -5.06 0.28
N ALA A 73 -6.87 -3.90 -0.05
CA ALA A 73 -6.32 -2.61 0.36
C ALA A 73 -6.38 -2.39 1.87
N ARG A 74 -7.52 -2.73 2.51
CA ARG A 74 -7.68 -2.62 3.97
C ARG A 74 -6.76 -3.57 4.71
N ASP A 75 -6.69 -4.83 4.28
CA ASP A 75 -5.81 -5.84 4.87
C ASP A 75 -4.34 -5.43 4.74
N THR A 76 -3.92 -4.93 3.57
CA THR A 76 -2.56 -4.44 3.35
C THR A 76 -2.25 -3.22 4.22
N ALA A 77 -3.17 -2.27 4.32
CA ALA A 77 -2.98 -1.08 5.16
C ALA A 77 -2.86 -1.47 6.64
N GLN A 78 -3.74 -2.34 7.13
CA GLN A 78 -3.70 -2.86 8.49
C GLN A 78 -2.37 -3.58 8.78
N LYS A 79 -1.98 -4.55 7.94
CA LYS A 79 -0.72 -5.30 8.11
C LYS A 79 0.51 -4.39 8.05
N THR A 80 0.48 -3.36 7.22
CA THR A 80 1.57 -2.37 7.14
C THR A 80 1.71 -1.61 8.46
N VAL A 81 0.60 -1.18 9.06
CA VAL A 81 0.61 -0.50 10.37
C VAL A 81 1.10 -1.42 11.47
N GLU A 82 0.59 -2.65 11.53
CA GLU A 82 0.98 -3.64 12.53
C GLU A 82 2.47 -3.96 12.43
N ALA A 83 2.96 -4.24 11.21
CA ALA A 83 4.37 -4.52 10.96
C ALA A 83 5.26 -3.32 11.32
N TRP A 84 4.86 -2.10 10.96
CA TRP A 84 5.63 -0.91 11.30
C TRP A 84 5.68 -0.68 12.81
N SER A 85 4.56 -0.81 13.52
CA SER A 85 4.51 -0.68 14.98
C SER A 85 5.48 -1.63 15.68
N ASP A 86 5.51 -2.89 15.25
CA ASP A 86 6.42 -3.92 15.78
C ASP A 86 7.89 -3.64 15.39
N LEU A 87 8.15 -3.23 14.16
CA LEU A 87 9.52 -2.95 13.67
C LEU A 87 10.12 -1.64 14.21
N ARG A 88 9.31 -0.59 14.40
CA ARG A 88 9.78 0.76 14.74
C ARG A 88 10.67 0.78 15.98
N GLY A 89 10.31 0.01 17.01
CA GLY A 89 11.06 -0.10 18.26
C GLY A 89 12.33 -0.96 18.14
N ARG A 90 12.35 -1.93 17.21
CA ARG A 90 13.43 -2.92 17.07
C ARG A 90 14.47 -2.53 16.02
N LEU A 91 14.10 -1.70 15.04
CA LEU A 91 15.00 -1.25 14.00
C LEU A 91 15.98 -0.21 14.53
N ASP A 92 17.28 -0.47 14.33
CA ASP A 92 18.36 0.48 14.57
C ASP A 92 18.52 1.41 13.35
N ILE A 93 17.57 2.34 13.22
CA ILE A 93 17.58 3.38 12.19
C ILE A 93 17.40 4.76 12.85
N PRO A 94 17.90 5.85 12.24
CA PRO A 94 17.82 7.18 12.82
C PRO A 94 16.37 7.60 13.14
N GLU A 95 16.16 8.20 14.32
CA GLU A 95 14.84 8.66 14.74
C GLU A 95 14.15 9.59 13.72
N PRO A 96 14.84 10.52 13.03
CA PRO A 96 14.21 11.32 11.98
C PRO A 96 13.58 10.48 10.84
N MET A 97 14.16 9.32 10.53
CA MET A 97 13.60 8.41 9.53
C MET A 97 12.35 7.72 10.04
N LYS A 98 12.35 7.28 11.30
CA LYS A 98 11.15 6.73 11.95
C LYS A 98 10.01 7.74 11.94
N GLN A 99 10.31 8.98 12.32
CA GLN A 99 9.34 10.08 12.31
C GLN A 99 8.83 10.42 10.90
N ALA A 100 9.69 10.36 9.88
CA ALA A 100 9.27 10.58 8.50
C ALA A 100 8.27 9.50 8.04
N ILE A 101 8.50 8.23 8.38
CA ILE A 101 7.58 7.12 8.10
C ILE A 101 6.26 7.32 8.88
N ASP A 102 6.33 7.63 10.18
CA ASP A 102 5.16 7.90 11.03
C ASP A 102 4.31 9.06 10.48
N LYS A 103 4.97 10.12 9.97
CA LYS A 103 4.30 11.25 9.34
C LYS A 103 3.63 10.81 8.03
N HIS A 104 4.36 10.14 7.15
CA HIS A 104 3.84 9.70 5.86
C HIS A 104 2.63 8.77 6.01
N MET A 105 2.69 7.80 6.91
CA MET A 105 1.56 6.90 7.18
C MET A 105 0.30 7.65 7.63
N ARG A 106 0.47 8.72 8.41
CA ARG A 106 -0.64 9.62 8.82
C ARG A 106 -1.15 10.52 7.70
N GLU A 107 -0.49 10.60 6.57
CA GLU A 107 -0.95 11.42 5.43
C GLU A 107 -1.75 10.59 4.43
N VAL A 108 -1.61 9.26 4.42
CA VAL A 108 -2.36 8.36 3.55
C VAL A 108 -3.76 8.07 4.11
N PRO A 109 -4.86 8.51 3.45
CA PRO A 109 -6.22 8.32 3.96
C PRO A 109 -6.62 6.86 4.16
N LEU A 110 -6.13 5.95 3.31
CA LEU A 110 -6.41 4.51 3.42
C LEU A 110 -5.96 3.93 4.78
N ILE A 111 -4.82 4.37 5.30
CA ILE A 111 -4.30 3.91 6.60
C ILE A 111 -5.18 4.41 7.75
N LYS A 112 -5.68 5.65 7.68
CA LYS A 112 -6.62 6.18 8.70
C LYS A 112 -7.96 5.43 8.72
N ALA A 113 -8.38 4.92 7.57
CA ALA A 113 -9.63 4.17 7.47
C ALA A 113 -9.51 2.77 8.10
N SER A 114 -8.33 2.13 8.00
CA SER A 114 -8.07 0.81 8.59
C SER A 114 -7.99 0.81 10.12
N ASP A 115 -7.73 1.95 10.77
CA ASP A 115 -7.75 2.07 12.24
C ASP A 115 -9.16 1.97 12.85
N ARG A 116 -10.22 1.95 12.02
CA ARG A 116 -11.59 1.78 12.54
C ARG A 116 -11.84 0.30 12.86
N PRO A 117 -12.41 -0.03 14.03
CA PRO A 117 -12.72 -1.41 14.37
C PRO A 117 -13.64 -2.01 13.31
N LYS A 118 -13.36 -3.24 12.89
CA LYS A 118 -14.23 -4.01 11.98
C LYS A 118 -15.61 -4.09 12.63
N THR A 119 -16.58 -3.31 12.14
CA THR A 119 -17.99 -3.52 12.48
C THR A 119 -18.35 -4.91 11.99
N ARG A 120 -18.40 -5.87 12.92
CA ARG A 120 -18.77 -7.25 12.64
C ARG A 120 -20.18 -7.22 12.05
N ALA A 121 -20.31 -7.58 10.78
CA ALA A 121 -21.60 -7.73 10.14
C ALA A 121 -22.45 -8.69 10.99
N GLN A 122 -23.59 -8.20 11.49
CA GLN A 122 -24.59 -9.04 12.15
C GLN A 122 -25.16 -10.00 11.10
N PRO A 123 -25.24 -11.31 11.40
CA PRO A 123 -25.89 -12.23 10.48
C PRO A 123 -27.36 -11.83 10.35
N LEU A 124 -27.82 -11.69 9.10
CA LEU A 124 -29.24 -11.55 8.77
C LEU A 124 -30.00 -12.72 9.40
N ARG A 125 -31.03 -12.38 10.17
CA ARG A 125 -32.01 -13.35 10.72
C ARG A 125 -33.03 -13.74 9.66
#